data_AF-A0A1M7G677-F1
#
_entry.id   AF-A0A1M7G677-F1
#
_cell.length_a   1.000
_cell.length_b   1.000
_cell.length_c   1.000
_cell.angle_alpha   90.00
_cell.angle_beta   90.00
_cell.angle_gamma   90.00
#
_symmetry.space_group_name_H-M   'P 1'
#
loop_
_entity.id
_entity.type
_entity.pdbx_description
1 polymer ?
#
loop_
_entity_poly.entity_id
_entity_poly.type
_entity_poly.pdbx_seq_one_letter_code
_entity_poly.pdbx_strand_id
1 'polypeptide(L)'
;MSTILKEYKKAIKIQYEIEKKGKHFDYLESPSRGKLRDFCWLIFENNPTQDDLNVFRNLFSLDFDHTKKNKFKEQKDKFRPIETFFKGETDPVNIDAINMAAILVDFEPRPFKKFHDKYRTEEGKQIENSEKKVISIFKWRKRYKAIERNFRQMIALF
;
A
#
# COMPACT_ATOMS: atom_id res chain seq x y z
N MET A 1 0.40 -12.10 12.57
CA MET A 1 0.13 -11.09 11.51
C MET A 1 1.21 -11.19 10.44
N SER A 2 0.83 -11.36 9.17
CA SER A 2 1.79 -11.38 8.05
C SER A 2 2.56 -10.06 7.97
N THR A 3 3.88 -10.11 7.77
CA THR A 3 4.76 -8.94 7.60
C THR A 3 4.24 -8.01 6.50
N ILE A 4 3.70 -8.56 5.42
CA ILE A 4 3.16 -7.81 4.27
C ILE A 4 1.94 -6.97 4.68
N LEU A 5 1.09 -7.48 5.59
CA LEU A 5 -0.07 -6.72 6.08
C LEU A 5 0.36 -5.51 6.92
N LYS A 6 1.47 -5.63 7.68
CA LYS A 6 2.02 -4.50 8.43
C LYS A 6 2.55 -3.42 7.48
N GLU A 7 3.24 -3.82 6.42
CA GLU A 7 3.71 -2.88 5.38
C GLU A 7 2.55 -2.19 4.67
N TYR A 8 1.48 -2.92 4.33
CA TYR A 8 0.29 -2.33 3.74
C TYR A 8 -0.33 -1.25 4.64
N LYS A 9 -0.54 -1.56 5.92
CA LYS A 9 -1.04 -0.60 6.91
C LYS A 9 -0.13 0.62 7.06
N LYS A 10 1.18 0.40 7.08
CA LYS A 10 2.17 1.48 7.18
C LYS A 10 2.13 2.39 5.96
N ALA A 11 2.05 1.82 4.76
CA ALA A 11 1.95 2.57 3.51
C ALA A 11 0.68 3.44 3.46
N ILE A 12 -0.47 2.90 3.89
CA ILE A 12 -1.72 3.68 3.99
C ILE A 12 -1.56 4.85 4.97
N LYS A 13 -0.93 4.64 6.13
CA LYS A 13 -0.70 5.73 7.10
C LYS A 13 0.19 6.84 6.54
N ILE A 14 1.23 6.47 5.79
CA ILE A 14 2.10 7.45 5.11
C ILE A 14 1.27 8.24 4.09
N GLN A 15 0.45 7.57 3.29
CA GLN A 15 -0.43 8.24 2.33
C GLN A 15 -1.45 9.16 3.00
N TYR A 16 -2.04 8.72 4.11
CA TYR A 16 -2.95 9.54 4.93
C TYR A 16 -2.28 10.84 5.39
N GLU A 17 -1.04 10.79 5.85
CA GLU A 17 -0.30 11.98 6.31
C GLU A 17 -0.03 13.00 5.19
N ILE A 18 0.02 12.54 3.94
CA ILE A 18 0.13 13.39 2.75
C ILE A 18 -1.25 13.95 2.40
N GLU A 19 -2.24 13.08 2.25
CA GLU A 19 -3.58 13.45 1.75
C GLU A 19 -4.37 14.31 2.75
N LYS A 20 -4.10 14.18 4.06
CA LYS A 20 -4.72 15.05 5.07
C LYS A 20 -4.38 16.53 4.87
N LYS A 21 -3.26 16.85 4.21
CA LYS A 21 -2.86 18.23 3.85
C LYS A 21 -3.30 18.62 2.43
N GLY A 22 -3.98 17.71 1.74
CA GLY A 22 -4.37 17.84 0.34
C GLY A 22 -5.77 18.41 0.17
N LYS A 23 -6.41 18.00 -0.94
CA LYS A 23 -7.71 18.51 -1.39
C LYS A 23 -8.85 18.20 -0.41
N HIS A 24 -8.72 17.11 0.35
CA HIS A 24 -9.76 16.62 1.26
C HIS A 24 -9.45 16.90 2.75
N PHE A 25 -8.64 17.94 3.01
CA PHE A 25 -8.25 18.39 4.35
C PHE A 25 -9.42 18.46 5.35
N ASP A 26 -10.56 19.03 4.94
CA ASP A 26 -11.74 19.20 5.81
C ASP A 26 -12.25 17.88 6.42
N TYR A 27 -12.08 16.77 5.70
CA TYR A 27 -12.49 15.43 6.13
C TYR A 27 -11.38 14.69 6.87
N LEU A 28 -10.13 14.89 6.48
CA LEU A 28 -8.98 14.07 6.89
C LEU A 28 -8.11 14.68 7.99
N GLU A 29 -8.05 16.00 8.17
CA GLU A 29 -7.22 16.59 9.24
C GLU A 29 -7.74 16.22 10.64
N SER A 30 -9.06 16.27 10.80
CA SER A 30 -9.75 15.86 12.02
C SER A 30 -10.85 14.85 11.65
N PRO A 31 -10.47 13.58 11.42
CA PRO A 31 -11.40 12.58 10.96
C PRO A 31 -12.36 12.23 12.10
N SER A 32 -13.65 12.30 11.80
CA SER A 32 -14.72 11.77 12.65
C SER A 32 -15.50 10.74 11.87
N ARG A 33 -16.21 9.83 12.56
CA ARG A 33 -17.03 8.81 11.88
C ARG A 33 -18.02 9.41 10.88
N GLY A 34 -18.57 10.58 11.20
CA GLY A 34 -19.48 11.31 10.30
C GLY A 34 -18.76 11.84 9.07
N LYS A 35 -17.61 12.50 9.26
CA LYS A 35 -16.78 13.04 8.16
C LYS A 35 -16.28 11.93 7.25
N LEU A 36 -15.76 10.84 7.80
CA LEU A 36 -15.27 9.70 7.01
C LEU A 36 -16.40 9.02 6.23
N ARG A 37 -17.60 8.94 6.81
CA ARG A 37 -18.79 8.44 6.10
C ARG A 37 -19.14 9.36 4.92
N ASP A 38 -19.28 10.65 5.17
CA ASP A 38 -19.69 11.60 4.13
C ASP A 38 -18.63 11.69 3.02
N PHE A 39 -17.36 11.57 3.39
CA PHE A 39 -16.26 11.50 2.45
C PHE A 39 -16.23 10.20 1.64
N CYS A 40 -16.48 9.05 2.29
CA CYS A 40 -16.65 7.77 1.60
C CYS A 40 -17.74 7.87 0.53
N TRP A 41 -18.89 8.45 0.88
CA TRP A 41 -19.96 8.67 -0.08
C TRP A 41 -19.50 9.52 -1.27
N LEU A 42 -18.79 10.62 -1.02
CA LEU A 42 -18.27 11.49 -2.07
C LEU A 42 -17.30 10.76 -3.02
N ILE A 43 -16.44 9.89 -2.49
CA ILE A 43 -15.50 9.10 -3.32
C ILE A 43 -16.27 8.14 -4.23
N PHE A 44 -17.25 7.42 -3.68
CA PHE A 44 -18.03 6.43 -4.44
C PHE A 44 -19.05 7.07 -5.40
N GLU A 45 -19.39 8.34 -5.22
CA GLU A 45 -20.12 9.11 -6.24
C GLU A 45 -19.23 9.43 -7.46
N ASN A 46 -17.91 9.47 -7.30
CA ASN A 46 -16.96 9.90 -8.33
C ASN A 46 -16.25 8.71 -9.01
N ASN A 47 -17.01 7.83 -9.65
CA ASN A 47 -16.52 6.69 -10.45
C ASN A 47 -15.54 5.75 -9.71
N PRO A 48 -16.03 4.96 -8.73
CA PRO A 48 -15.22 3.95 -8.04
C PRO A 48 -14.83 2.81 -8.99
N THR A 49 -13.70 2.17 -8.74
CA THR A 49 -13.34 0.96 -9.48
C THR A 49 -14.18 -0.24 -9.02
N GLN A 50 -14.23 -1.30 -9.83
CA GLN A 50 -14.95 -2.53 -9.44
C GLN A 50 -14.41 -3.13 -8.13
N ASP A 51 -13.11 -3.01 -7.87
CA ASP A 51 -12.52 -3.49 -6.63
C ASP A 51 -12.93 -2.61 -5.44
N ASP A 52 -13.05 -1.29 -5.63
CA ASP A 52 -13.54 -0.39 -4.59
C ASP A 52 -14.99 -0.73 -4.22
N LEU A 53 -15.83 -1.01 -5.22
CA LEU A 53 -17.21 -1.48 -5.03
C LEU A 53 -17.27 -2.80 -4.24
N ASN A 54 -16.35 -3.74 -4.51
CA ASN A 54 -16.27 -4.99 -3.77
C ASN A 54 -15.87 -4.75 -2.31
N VAL A 55 -14.91 -3.86 -2.04
CA VAL A 55 -14.52 -3.49 -0.66
C VAL A 55 -15.69 -2.87 0.10
N PHE A 56 -16.44 -1.97 -0.56
CA PHE A 56 -17.63 -1.37 0.01
C PHE A 56 -18.68 -2.43 0.37
N ARG A 57 -18.99 -3.33 -0.58
CA ARG A 57 -19.93 -4.43 -0.36
C ARG A 57 -19.50 -5.32 0.80
N ASN A 58 -18.22 -5.64 0.93
CA ASN A 58 -17.73 -6.48 2.02
C ASN A 58 -17.87 -5.80 3.39
N LEU A 59 -17.50 -4.52 3.51
CA LEU A 59 -17.53 -3.80 4.78
C LEU A 59 -18.96 -3.51 5.27
N PHE A 60 -19.83 -3.10 4.35
CA PHE A 60 -21.20 -2.67 4.66
C PHE A 60 -22.25 -3.76 4.43
N SER A 61 -21.88 -4.87 3.78
CA SER A 61 -22.81 -5.95 3.40
C SER A 61 -23.97 -5.46 2.52
N LEU A 62 -23.75 -4.40 1.74
CA LEU A 62 -24.73 -3.78 0.85
C LEU A 62 -24.05 -3.23 -0.40
N ASP A 63 -24.75 -3.27 -1.51
CA ASP A 63 -24.27 -2.71 -2.77
C ASP A 63 -24.39 -1.19 -2.76
N PHE A 64 -23.38 -0.52 -3.31
CA PHE A 64 -23.40 0.93 -3.44
C PHE A 64 -24.51 1.33 -4.43
N ASP A 65 -25.39 2.20 -3.97
CA ASP A 65 -26.55 2.67 -4.72
C ASP A 65 -26.76 4.14 -4.40
N HIS A 66 -26.59 5.00 -5.39
CA HIS A 66 -26.71 6.46 -5.28
C HIS A 66 -28.06 6.90 -4.70
N THR A 67 -29.13 6.10 -4.86
CA THR A 67 -30.47 6.41 -4.34
C THR A 67 -30.62 6.11 -2.85
N LYS A 68 -29.71 5.33 -2.25
CA LYS A 68 -29.81 4.83 -0.87
C LYS A 68 -28.98 5.62 0.15
N LYS A 69 -28.67 6.89 -0.12
CA LYS A 69 -27.88 7.77 0.78
C LYS A 69 -28.39 7.79 2.22
N ASN A 70 -29.71 7.77 2.41
CA ASN A 70 -30.30 7.77 3.76
C ASN A 70 -29.99 6.48 4.54
N LYS A 71 -30.02 5.31 3.89
CA LYS A 71 -29.65 4.03 4.54
C LYS A 71 -28.16 4.00 4.88
N PHE A 72 -27.33 4.63 4.06
CA PHE A 72 -25.90 4.72 4.33
C PHE A 72 -25.56 5.56 5.58
N LYS A 73 -26.40 6.54 5.93
CA LYS A 73 -26.20 7.36 7.14
C LYS A 73 -26.14 6.52 8.43
N GLU A 74 -26.81 5.38 8.46
CA GLU A 74 -26.87 4.43 9.59
C GLU A 74 -25.56 3.65 9.77
N GLN A 75 -24.71 3.57 8.74
CA GLN A 75 -23.47 2.78 8.76
C GLN A 75 -22.29 3.47 9.47
N LYS A 76 -22.55 4.50 10.28
CA LYS A 76 -21.54 5.31 10.98
C LYS A 76 -20.59 4.47 11.84
N ASP A 77 -21.08 3.41 12.47
CA ASP A 77 -20.27 2.58 13.38
C ASP A 77 -19.20 1.76 12.66
N LYS A 78 -19.40 1.45 11.37
CA LYS A 78 -18.41 0.75 10.53
C LYS A 78 -17.15 1.60 10.27
N PHE A 79 -17.24 2.91 10.45
CA PHE A 79 -16.10 3.84 10.32
C PHE A 79 -15.27 3.99 11.59
N ARG A 80 -15.73 3.48 12.73
CA ARG A 80 -14.95 3.51 13.99
C ARG A 80 -13.54 2.92 13.82
N PRO A 81 -13.34 1.71 13.27
CA PRO A 81 -11.99 1.15 13.12
C PRO A 81 -11.09 1.94 12.15
N ILE A 82 -11.68 2.69 11.21
CA ILE A 82 -10.95 3.53 10.26
C ILE A 82 -10.51 4.83 10.92
N GLU A 83 -11.41 5.46 11.67
CA GLU A 83 -11.13 6.65 12.47
C GLU A 83 -9.96 6.41 13.43
N THR A 84 -10.04 5.36 14.25
CA THR A 84 -9.02 5.05 15.25
C THR A 84 -7.71 4.58 14.61
N PHE A 85 -7.76 4.03 13.39
CA PHE A 85 -6.58 3.70 12.60
C PHE A 85 -5.84 4.94 12.11
N PHE A 86 -6.55 5.92 11.55
CA PHE A 86 -5.98 7.18 11.09
C PHE A 86 -5.43 8.03 12.24
N LYS A 87 -6.10 8.03 13.40
CA LYS A 87 -5.61 8.68 14.62
C LYS A 87 -4.42 7.95 15.27
N GLY A 88 -4.11 6.74 14.81
CA GLY A 88 -3.04 5.92 15.39
C GLY A 88 -3.36 5.29 16.75
N GLU A 89 -4.61 5.38 17.20
CA GLU A 89 -5.08 4.84 18.49
C GLU A 89 -5.13 3.31 18.50
N THR A 90 -5.52 2.71 17.36
CA THR A 90 -5.68 1.25 17.25
C THR A 90 -5.13 0.72 15.94
N ASP A 91 -4.73 -0.55 15.95
CA ASP A 91 -4.43 -1.30 14.74
C ASP A 91 -5.57 -2.27 14.38
N PRO A 92 -6.43 -1.96 13.40
CA PRO A 92 -7.60 -2.77 13.09
C PRO A 92 -7.17 -4.15 12.56
N VAL A 93 -7.89 -5.19 12.99
CA VAL A 93 -7.72 -6.56 12.49
C VAL A 93 -8.56 -6.81 11.24
N ASN A 94 -9.65 -6.06 11.08
CA ASN A 94 -10.56 -6.18 9.95
C ASN A 94 -9.90 -5.66 8.65
N ILE A 95 -9.66 -6.57 7.70
CA ILE A 95 -9.05 -6.28 6.39
C ILE A 95 -9.95 -5.37 5.54
N ASP A 96 -11.27 -5.51 5.61
CA ASP A 96 -12.19 -4.67 4.85
C ASP A 96 -12.14 -3.21 5.32
N ALA A 97 -12.00 -2.99 6.64
CA ALA A 97 -11.80 -1.65 7.19
C ALA A 97 -10.46 -1.05 6.74
N ILE A 98 -9.39 -1.85 6.63
CA ILE A 98 -8.08 -1.40 6.14
C ILE A 98 -8.14 -1.08 4.65
N ASN A 99 -8.78 -1.93 3.84
CA ASN A 99 -8.98 -1.67 2.42
C ASN A 99 -9.81 -0.40 2.21
N MET A 100 -10.85 -0.19 3.02
CA MET A 100 -11.64 1.04 3.00
C MET A 100 -10.76 2.25 3.38
N ALA A 101 -9.89 2.13 4.37
CA ALA A 101 -8.93 3.19 4.70
C ALA A 101 -8.02 3.53 3.51
N ALA A 102 -7.57 2.52 2.74
CA ALA A 102 -6.77 2.74 1.53
C ALA A 102 -7.54 3.52 0.46
N ILE A 103 -8.82 3.23 0.25
CA ILE A 103 -9.69 3.96 -0.69
C ILE A 103 -9.83 5.42 -0.28
N LEU A 104 -10.07 5.69 1.01
CA LEU A 104 -10.28 7.05 1.52
C LEU A 104 -9.07 7.97 1.31
N VAL A 105 -7.85 7.42 1.20
CA VAL A 105 -6.62 8.20 1.01
C VAL A 105 -6.04 8.04 -0.39
N ASP A 106 -6.82 7.47 -1.31
CA ASP A 106 -6.41 7.14 -2.67
C ASP A 106 -5.08 6.37 -2.76
N PHE A 107 -4.85 5.44 -1.82
CA PHE A 107 -3.64 4.61 -1.84
C PHE A 107 -3.74 3.49 -2.88
N GLU A 108 -2.76 3.39 -3.77
CA GLU A 108 -2.57 2.27 -4.69
C GLU A 108 -1.23 1.54 -4.41
N PRO A 109 -1.16 0.20 -4.47
CA PRO A 109 -2.20 -0.72 -4.96
C PRO A 109 -3.27 -1.08 -3.90
N ARG A 110 -4.56 -1.04 -4.29
CA ARG A 110 -5.69 -1.51 -3.47
C ARG A 110 -6.61 -2.46 -4.25
N PRO A 111 -7.26 -3.43 -3.60
CA PRO A 111 -7.23 -3.80 -2.18
C PRO A 111 -5.99 -4.64 -1.78
N PHE A 112 -5.89 -5.07 -0.52
CA PHE A 112 -4.75 -5.81 0.04
C PHE A 112 -4.25 -6.98 -0.83
N LYS A 113 -5.14 -7.71 -1.51
CA LYS A 113 -4.74 -8.79 -2.43
C LYS A 113 -3.81 -8.28 -3.54
N LYS A 114 -4.16 -7.16 -4.19
CA LYS A 114 -3.30 -6.53 -5.21
C LYS A 114 -1.99 -6.03 -4.62
N PHE A 115 -2.04 -5.45 -3.42
CA PHE A 115 -0.83 -5.05 -2.71
C PHE A 115 0.09 -6.23 -2.45
N HIS A 116 -0.45 -7.32 -1.94
CA HIS A 116 0.29 -8.54 -1.66
C HIS A 116 0.96 -9.12 -2.93
N ASP A 117 0.23 -9.17 -4.04
CA ASP A 117 0.74 -9.70 -5.31
C ASP A 117 1.82 -8.80 -5.90
N LYS A 118 1.64 -7.47 -5.82
CA LYS A 118 2.66 -6.49 -6.23
C LYS A 118 3.90 -6.59 -5.35
N TYR A 119 3.72 -6.66 -4.02
CA TYR A 119 4.80 -6.77 -3.04
C TYR A 119 5.67 -8.00 -3.30
N ARG A 120 5.06 -9.18 -3.51
CA ARG A 120 5.80 -10.40 -3.88
C ARG A 120 6.55 -10.29 -5.21
N THR A 121 5.93 -9.65 -6.20
CA THR A 121 6.56 -9.45 -7.50
C THR A 121 7.75 -8.50 -7.41
N GLU A 122 7.65 -7.45 -6.58
CA GLU A 122 8.72 -6.49 -6.34
C GLU A 122 9.84 -7.06 -5.47
N GLU A 123 9.51 -7.85 -4.44
CA GLU A 123 10.50 -8.62 -3.67
C GLU A 123 11.29 -9.58 -4.57
N GLY A 124 10.61 -10.30 -5.47
CA GLY A 124 11.26 -11.17 -6.47
C GLY A 124 12.24 -10.39 -7.36
N LYS A 125 11.85 -9.20 -7.82
CA LYS A 125 12.71 -8.32 -8.64
C LYS A 125 13.92 -7.77 -7.87
N GLN A 126 13.75 -7.45 -6.58
CA GLN A 126 14.84 -6.98 -5.71
C GLN A 126 15.88 -8.08 -5.50
N ILE A 127 15.43 -9.32 -5.24
CA ILE A 127 16.29 -10.50 -5.12
C ILE A 127 17.04 -10.73 -6.43
N GLU A 128 16.35 -10.76 -7.58
CA GLU A 128 16.98 -10.95 -8.90
C GLU A 128 18.03 -9.88 -9.22
N ASN A 129 17.76 -8.62 -8.89
CA ASN A 129 18.72 -7.52 -9.08
C ASN A 129 19.93 -7.67 -8.16
N SER A 130 19.73 -8.10 -6.91
CA SER A 130 20.83 -8.37 -5.98
C SER A 130 21.72 -9.51 -6.49
N GLU A 131 21.14 -10.59 -7.02
CA GLU A 131 21.86 -11.73 -7.59
C GLU A 131 22.66 -11.34 -8.83
N LYS A 132 22.05 -10.59 -9.76
CA LYS A 132 22.72 -10.04 -10.95
C LYS A 132 23.92 -9.17 -10.57
N LYS A 133 23.79 -8.34 -9.51
CA LYS A 133 24.88 -7.51 -8.98
C LYS A 133 26.02 -8.36 -8.38
N VAL A 134 25.70 -9.40 -7.61
CA VAL A 134 26.70 -10.32 -7.04
C VAL A 134 27.45 -11.08 -8.15
N ILE A 135 26.73 -11.60 -9.15
CA ILE A 135 27.32 -12.30 -10.30
C ILE A 135 28.25 -11.37 -11.09
N SER A 136 27.83 -10.12 -11.30
CA SER A 136 28.64 -9.07 -11.95
C SER A 136 29.95 -8.83 -11.20
N ILE A 137 29.89 -8.64 -9.87
CA ILE A 137 31.07 -8.43 -9.03
C ILE A 137 32.01 -9.65 -9.09
N PHE A 138 31.46 -10.86 -9.07
CA PHE A 138 32.26 -12.08 -9.14
C PHE A 138 32.99 -12.22 -10.50
N LYS A 139 32.30 -11.90 -11.61
CA LYS A 139 32.91 -11.85 -12.95
C LYS A 139 34.06 -10.86 -13.01
N TRP A 140 33.88 -9.65 -12.47
CA TRP A 140 34.93 -8.63 -12.40
C TRP A 140 36.15 -9.09 -11.58
N ARG A 141 35.93 -9.65 -10.40
CA ARG A 141 37.01 -10.21 -9.56
C ARG A 141 37.80 -11.30 -10.27
N LYS A 142 37.12 -12.20 -11.00
CA LYS A 142 37.78 -13.27 -11.76
C LYS A 142 38.65 -12.71 -12.89
N ARG A 143 38.16 -11.69 -13.61
CA ARG A 143 38.92 -10.98 -14.66
C ARG A 143 40.15 -10.27 -14.09
N TYR A 144 40.00 -9.55 -12.97
CA TYR A 144 41.14 -8.86 -12.32
C TYR A 144 42.25 -9.83 -11.90
N LYS A 145 41.90 -10.98 -11.30
CA LYS A 145 42.89 -12.00 -10.95
C LYS A 145 43.64 -12.55 -12.16
N ALA A 146 42.98 -12.70 -13.31
CA ALA A 146 43.63 -13.15 -14.54
C ALA A 146 44.62 -12.09 -15.08
N ILE A 147 44.24 -10.82 -15.05
CA ILE A 147 45.10 -9.70 -15.44
C ILE A 147 46.33 -9.62 -14.53
N GLU A 148 46.13 -9.71 -13.20
CA GLU A 148 47.22 -9.69 -12.23
C GLU A 148 48.19 -10.86 -12.42
N ARG A 149 47.68 -12.05 -12.76
CA ARG A 149 48.52 -13.22 -13.05
C ARG A 149 49.36 -13.04 -14.31
N ASN A 150 48.79 -12.47 -15.37
CA ASN A 150 49.51 -12.18 -16.61
C ASN A 150 50.57 -11.09 -16.39
N PHE A 151 50.26 -10.07 -15.59
CA PHE A 151 51.20 -9.00 -15.26
C PHE A 151 52.39 -9.51 -14.42
N ARG A 152 52.12 -10.39 -13.44
CA ARG A 152 53.18 -11.07 -12.67
C ARG A 152 54.08 -11.95 -13.55
N GLN A 153 53.51 -12.64 -14.54
CA GLN A 153 54.30 -13.44 -15.50
C GLN A 153 55.17 -12.56 -16.41
N MET A 154 54.67 -11.41 -16.85
CA MET A 154 55.44 -10.43 -17.63
C MET A 154 56.61 -9.85 -16.83
N ILE A 155 56.38 -9.44 -15.58
CA ILE A 155 57.45 -8.91 -14.73
C ILE A 155 58.52 -9.98 -14.42
N ALA A 156 58.16 -11.27 -14.36
CA ALA A 156 59.13 -12.34 -14.14
C ALA A 156 60.02 -12.67 -15.36
N LEU A 157 59.77 -12.04 -16.52
CA LEU A 157 60.51 -12.24 -17.78
C LEU A 157 61.52 -11.12 -18.07
N PHE A 158 61.57 -10.08 -17.23
CA PHE A 158 62.54 -8.97 -17.26
C PHE A 158 63.45 -9.03 -16.04
#